data_AF-A0A4Y2F8U3-F1
#
_entry.id   AF-A0A4Y2F8U3-F1
#
_cell.length_a   1.000
_cell.length_b   1.000
_cell.length_c   1.000
_cell.angle_alpha   90.00
_cell.angle_beta   90.00
_cell.angle_gamma   90.00
#
_symmetry.space_group_name_H-M   'P 1'
#
loop_
_entity.id
_entity.type
_entity.pdbx_description
1 polymer ?
#
loop_
_entity_poly.entity_id
_entity_poly.type
_entity_poly.pdbx_seq_one_letter_code
_entity_poly.pdbx_strand_id
1 'polypeptide(L)' 'MEVQRKHMKYPYTYVAKVARFPYKFHWDNFWLPRFLAGAMIVSFPFFLFVHRKVNTPENKAFWAEKHKQERQYHFH' A
#
# COMPACT_ATOMS: atom_id res chain seq x y z
N MET A 1 -3.87 -9.14 -45.77
CA MET A 1 -4.26 -7.81 -45.25
C MET A 1 -3.50 -7.59 -43.95
N GLU A 2 -2.40 -6.83 -43.96
CA GLU A 2 -1.75 -6.42 -42.71
C GLU A 2 -2.66 -5.39 -42.02
N VAL A 3 -3.27 -5.79 -40.91
CA VAL A 3 -4.08 -4.88 -40.10
C VAL A 3 -3.13 -4.03 -39.26
N GLN A 4 -2.89 -2.80 -39.69
CA GLN A 4 -2.11 -1.83 -38.92
C GLN A 4 -2.88 -1.51 -37.63
N ARG A 5 -2.44 -2.07 -36.50
CA ARG A 5 -3.09 -1.81 -35.20
C ARG A 5 -2.74 -0.41 -34.71
N LYS A 6 -3.70 0.51 -34.81
CA LYS A 6 -3.57 1.86 -34.26
C LYS A 6 -3.80 1.84 -32.75
N HIS A 7 -2.87 2.43 -31.99
CA HIS A 7 -3.02 2.58 -30.54
C HIS A 7 -4.13 3.58 -30.21
N MET A 8 -4.99 3.22 -29.26
CA MET A 8 -6.08 4.09 -28.78
C MET A 8 -5.54 5.36 -28.13
N LYS A 9 -6.05 6.54 -28.54
CA LYS A 9 -5.64 7.86 -28.02
C LYS A 9 -5.72 7.94 -26.49
N TYR A 10 -6.82 7.44 -25.92
CA TYR A 10 -7.02 7.33 -24.47
C TYR A 10 -7.20 5.84 -24.12
N PRO A 11 -6.16 5.17 -23.60
CA PRO A 11 -6.28 3.77 -23.21
C PRO A 11 -7.13 3.65 -21.94
N TYR A 12 -8.29 3.00 -22.06
CA TYR A 12 -9.19 2.74 -20.94
C TYR A 12 -8.85 1.46 -20.17
N THR A 13 -8.03 0.58 -20.76
CA THR A 13 -7.56 -0.63 -20.09
C THR A 13 -6.22 -0.36 -19.38
N TYR A 14 -6.05 -0.98 -18.21
CA TYR A 14 -4.84 -0.81 -17.41
C TYR A 14 -3.58 -1.24 -18.17
N VAL A 15 -3.64 -2.37 -18.88
CA VAL A 15 -2.52 -2.87 -19.70
C VAL A 15 -2.12 -1.87 -20.79
N ALA A 16 -3.09 -1.30 -21.52
CA ALA A 16 -2.80 -0.33 -22.57
C ALA A 16 -2.26 0.99 -21.99
N LYS A 17 -2.67 1.37 -20.77
CA LYS A 17 -2.14 2.54 -20.06
C LYS A 17 -0.68 2.34 -19.67
N VAL A 18 -0.31 1.19 -19.09
CA VAL A 18 1.09 0.90 -18.71
C VAL A 18 2.00 0.76 -19.93
N ALA A 19 1.53 0.10 -20.99
CA ALA A 19 2.28 -0.03 -22.24
C ALA A 19 2.60 1.33 -22.89
N ARG A 20 1.67 2.30 -22.77
CA ARG A 20 1.81 3.64 -23.35
C ARG A 20 2.53 4.63 -22.42
N PHE A 21 2.35 4.48 -21.11
CA PHE A 21 2.91 5.35 -20.09
C PHE A 21 3.65 4.47 -19.08
N PRO A 22 4.94 4.17 -19.32
CA PRO A 22 5.71 3.32 -18.42
C PRO A 22 5.81 3.96 -17.03
N TYR A 23 6.09 3.16 -16.00
CA TYR A 23 6.20 3.66 -14.62
C TYR A 23 7.17 4.85 -14.48
N LYS A 24 8.27 4.83 -15.23
CA LYS A 24 9.24 5.93 -15.29
C LYS A 24 8.61 7.24 -15.78
N PHE A 25 7.67 7.20 -16.74
CA PHE A 25 6.95 8.39 -17.21
C PHE A 25 6.21 9.09 -16.07
N HIS A 26 5.59 8.33 -15.16
CA HIS A 26 4.87 8.88 -14.02
C HIS A 26 5.84 9.45 -12.97
N TRP A 27 7.01 8.86 -12.81
CA TRP A 27 8.02 9.38 -11.89
C TRP A 27 8.58 10.73 -12.34
N ASP A 28 8.88 10.86 -13.63
CA ASP A 28 9.53 12.05 -14.19
C ASP A 28 8.51 13.19 -14.40
N ASN A 29 7.31 12.89 -14.87
CA ASN A 29 6.31 13.91 -15.27
C ASN A 29 5.28 14.23 -14.18
N PHE A 30 5.13 13.38 -13.15
CA PHE A 30 4.19 13.62 -12.06
C PHE A 30 4.95 13.81 -10.74
N TRP A 31 4.48 14.75 -9.93
CA TRP A 31 5.13 15.08 -8.67
C TRP A 31 4.75 14.06 -7.58
N LEU A 32 3.48 13.64 -7.53
CA LEU A 32 2.94 12.80 -6.46
C LEU A 32 3.72 11.51 -6.17
N PRO A 33 4.18 10.71 -7.16
CA PRO A 33 4.86 9.45 -6.88
C PRO A 33 6.18 9.66 -6.12
N ARG A 34 6.89 10.75 -6.43
CA ARG A 34 8.14 11.13 -5.77
C ARG A 34 7.90 11.54 -4.31
N PHE A 35 6.89 12.37 -4.07
CA PHE A 35 6.53 12.78 -2.72
C PHE A 35 5.96 11.63 -1.89
N LEU A 36 5.15 10.76 -2.48
CA LEU A 36 4.62 9.58 -1.79
C LEU A 36 5.75 8.62 -1.40
N ALA A 37 6.66 8.32 -2.33
CA ALA A 37 7.81 7.48 -2.03
C ALA A 37 8.71 8.09 -0.95
N GLY A 38 9.00 9.40 -1.04
CA GLY A 38 9.76 10.11 -0.03
C GLY A 38 9.08 10.10 1.34
N ALA A 39 7.78 10.39 1.40
CA ALA A 39 6.99 10.38 2.63
C ALA A 39 6.94 8.98 3.26
N MET A 40 6.79 7.92 2.46
CA MET A 40 6.87 6.55 2.96
C MET A 40 8.25 6.27 3.56
N ILE A 41 9.34 6.62 2.87
CA ILE A 41 10.70 6.38 3.38
C ILE A 41 10.95 7.12 4.69
N VAL A 42 10.53 8.38 4.79
CA VAL A 42 10.73 9.21 5.98
C VAL A 42 9.88 8.74 7.15
N SER A 43 8.63 8.32 6.90
CA SER A 43 7.72 7.85 7.95
C SER A 43 7.94 6.40 8.35
N PHE A 44 8.53 5.57 7.49
CA PHE A 44 8.81 4.16 7.75
C PHE A 44 9.55 3.88 9.06
N PRO A 45 10.67 4.57 9.42
CA PRO A 45 11.34 4.32 10.70
C PRO A 45 10.45 4.63 11.91
N PHE A 46 9.59 5.64 11.81
CA PHE A 46 8.63 5.96 12.87
C PHE A 46 7.60 4.84 13.04
N PHE A 47 7.03 4.35 11.93
CA PHE A 47 6.10 3.22 11.97
C PHE A 47 6.77 1.93 12.47
N LEU A 48 8.03 1.67 12.10
CA LEU A 48 8.78 0.54 12.63
C LEU A 48 9.00 0.64 14.13
N PHE A 49 9.32 1.83 14.65
CA PHE A 49 9.46 2.05 16.08
C PHE A 49 8.16 1.73 16.84
N VAL A 50 7.04 2.28 16.39
CA VAL A 50 5.71 2.00 16.96
C VAL A 50 5.39 0.51 16.85
N HIS A 51 5.58 -0.08 15.67
CA HIS A 51 5.32 -1.50 15.43
C HIS A 51 6.09 -2.41 16.41
N ARG A 52 7.37 -2.11 16.67
CA ARG A 52 8.18 -2.89 17.63
C ARG A 52 7.68 -2.74 19.07
N LYS A 53 7.21 -1.56 19.46
CA LYS A 53 6.69 -1.31 20.82
C LYS A 53 5.34 -2.00 21.05
N VAL A 54 4.46 -1.95 20.07
CA VAL A 54 3.13 -2.58 20.16
C VAL A 54 3.23 -4.11 20.13
N ASN A 55 4.20 -4.67 19.41
CA ASN A 55 4.35 -6.12 19.24
C ASN A 55 5.25 -6.82 20.27
N THR A 56 5.46 -6.22 21.44
CA THR A 56 6.16 -6.88 22.55
C THR A 56 5.37 -8.11 23.05
N PRO A 57 6.05 -9.17 23.53
CA PRO A 57 5.39 -10.38 23.99
C PRO A 57 4.42 -10.11 25.15
N GLU A 58 4.79 -9.19 26.04
CA GLU A 58 3.96 -8.74 27.17
C GLU A 58 2.66 -8.08 26.70
N ASN A 59 2.74 -7.15 25.75
CA ASN A 59 1.56 -6.46 25.23
C ASN A 59 0.66 -7.45 24.47
N LYS A 60 1.23 -8.38 23.70
CA LYS A 60 0.47 -9.45 23.04
C LYS A 60 -0.27 -10.34 24.03
N ALA A 61 0.36 -10.71 25.16
CA ALA A 61 -0.28 -11.50 26.20
C ALA A 61 -1.44 -10.74 26.85
N PHE A 62 -1.23 -9.46 27.20
CA PHE A 62 -2.27 -8.60 27.76
C PHE A 62 -3.49 -8.48 26.84
N TRP A 63 -3.28 -8.21 25.55
CA TRP A 63 -4.38 -8.14 24.57
C TRP A 63 -5.06 -9.49 24.35
N ALA A 64 -4.31 -10.60 24.35
CA ALA A 64 -4.89 -11.93 24.23
C ALA A 64 -5.84 -12.26 25.40
N GLU A 65 -5.47 -11.90 26.63
CA GLU A 65 -6.30 -12.05 27.81
C GLU A 65 -7.55 -11.16 27.75
N LYS A 66 -7.39 -9.89 27.38
CA LYS A 66 -8.52 -8.98 27.19
C LYS A 66 -9.52 -9.50 26.17
N HIS A 67 -9.04 -9.97 25.01
CA HIS A 67 -9.90 -10.56 23.99
C HIS A 67 -10.54 -11.87 24.43
N LYS A 68 -9.89 -12.65 25.32
CA LYS A 68 -10.50 -13.85 25.91
C LYS A 68 -11.67 -13.48 26.81
N GLN A 69 -11.53 -12.45 27.64
CA GLN A 69 -12.60 -11.92 28.48
C GLN A 69 -13.75 -11.37 27.62
N GLU A 70 -13.46 -10.51 26.64
CA GLU A 70 -14.47 -9.96 25.71
C GLU A 70 -15.29 -11.07 25.04
N ARG A 71 -14.63 -12.11 24.51
CA ARG A 71 -15.34 -13.26 23.93
C ARG A 71 -16.25 -13.95 24.94
N GLN A 72 -15.80 -14.16 26.17
CA GLN A 72 -16.62 -14.78 27.22
C GLN A 72 -17.88 -13.94 27.53
N TYR A 73 -17.76 -12.61 27.57
CA TYR A 73 -18.90 -11.72 27.78
C TYR A 73 -19.84 -11.63 26.57
N HIS A 74 -19.34 -11.76 25.34
CA HIS A 74 -20.17 -11.71 24.13
C HIS A 74 -20.99 -12.98 23.86
N PHE A 75 -20.67 -14.11 24.49
CA PHE A 75 -21.40 -15.38 24.35
C PHE A 75 -22.28 -15.70 25.59
N HIS A 76 -22.52 -14.72 26.46
CA HIS A 76 -23.51 -14.76 27.55
C HIS A 76 -24.68 -13.83 27.23
#